data_AF-A0A263DF58-F1
#
_entry.id   AF-A0A263DF58-F1
#
_cell.length_a   1.000
_cell.length_b   1.000
_cell.length_c   1.000
_cell.angle_alpha   90.00
_cell.angle_beta   90.00
_cell.angle_gamma   90.00
#
_symmetry.space_group_name_H-M   'P 1'
#
loop_
_entity.id
_entity.type
_entity.pdbx_description
1 polymer ?
#
loop_
_entity_poly.entity_id
_entity_poly.type
_entity_poly.pdbx_seq_one_letter_code
_entity_poly.pdbx_strand_id
1 'polypeptide(L)'
;MPEPGSHRYDVERTRLRAQYDNSGVPDQHADDAANAELQRDNPPVPLGDPARAAGPTGRGGDSRGDPGLDDPQAAPSGVVLRSTAFSDHTLIPEQYAQAGGDIPPPLEWAQVPDGVAEFALYCEDIDANDFVHWVVTGIPASTSGLGEDRLPDGAIPGRNDDGGLGWSGPHPPIGDDPHRYRFRLLVLDQPLHLGEDATVADVHAAAGGHEFARGTLVGRFGR
;
A
#
# COMPACT_ATOMS: atom_id res chain seq x y z
N MET A 1 -1.70 22.94 14.09
CA MET A 1 -1.54 22.45 12.71
C MET A 1 -2.70 21.51 12.39
N PRO A 2 -3.23 21.54 11.15
CA PRO A 2 -4.29 20.64 10.72
C PRO A 2 -3.77 19.20 10.63
N GLU A 3 -4.64 18.22 10.92
CA GLU A 3 -4.26 16.81 10.86
C GLU A 3 -3.95 16.39 9.41
N PRO A 4 -2.90 15.59 9.16
CA PRO A 4 -2.59 15.05 7.84
C PRO A 4 -3.82 14.37 7.22
N GLY A 5 -4.19 14.78 5.99
CA GLY A 5 -5.37 14.27 5.30
C GLY A 5 -6.70 14.97 5.62
N SER A 6 -6.70 16.03 6.46
CA SER A 6 -7.88 16.87 6.65
C SER A 6 -8.03 17.91 5.53
N HIS A 7 -9.26 18.33 5.21
CA HIS A 7 -9.49 19.42 4.24
C HIS A 7 -8.75 20.72 4.60
N ARG A 8 -8.53 20.97 5.90
CA ARG A 8 -7.71 22.10 6.38
C ARG A 8 -6.22 21.92 6.08
N TYR A 9 -5.72 20.68 6.10
CA TYR A 9 -4.35 20.34 5.72
C TYR A 9 -4.11 20.56 4.24
N ASP A 10 -5.05 20.17 3.38
CA ASP A 10 -4.95 20.40 1.94
C ASP A 10 -4.97 21.88 1.59
N VAL A 11 -5.84 22.68 2.24
CA VAL A 11 -5.89 24.14 2.07
C VAL A 11 -4.60 24.80 2.53
N GLU A 12 -4.02 24.38 3.66
CA GLU A 12 -2.73 24.91 4.12
C GLU A 12 -1.56 24.50 3.23
N ARG A 13 -1.56 23.27 2.70
CA ARG A 13 -0.55 22.78 1.75
C ARG A 13 -0.59 23.56 0.44
N THR A 14 -1.78 23.81 -0.13
CA THR A 14 -1.92 24.66 -1.33
C THR A 14 -1.43 26.09 -1.07
N ARG A 15 -1.69 26.62 0.13
CA ARG A 15 -1.24 27.97 0.52
C ARG A 15 0.27 28.07 0.71
N LEU A 16 0.90 27.05 1.31
CA LEU A 16 2.35 26.97 1.49
C LEU A 16 3.06 26.83 0.14
N ARG A 17 2.53 26.01 -0.79
CA ARG A 17 3.04 25.91 -2.16
C ARG A 17 3.08 27.27 -2.86
N ALA A 18 1.97 28.00 -2.85
CA ALA A 18 1.89 29.35 -3.42
C ALA A 18 2.83 30.37 -2.74
N GLN A 19 3.19 30.13 -1.48
CA GLN A 19 4.13 30.98 -0.73
C GLN A 19 5.59 30.69 -1.11
N TYR A 20 5.93 29.44 -1.43
CA TYR A 20 7.27 29.04 -1.90
C TYR A 20 7.53 29.45 -3.36
N ASP A 21 6.51 29.43 -4.22
CA ASP A 21 6.60 29.90 -5.62
C ASP A 21 7.01 31.38 -5.70
N ASN A 22 6.58 32.20 -4.74
CA ASN A 22 6.89 33.63 -4.68
C ASN A 22 8.29 33.94 -4.08
N SER A 23 9.08 32.91 -3.74
CA SER A 23 10.40 33.04 -3.09
C SER A 23 11.60 32.63 -3.98
N GLY A 24 11.35 32.16 -5.21
CA GLY A 24 12.39 31.87 -6.21
C GLY A 24 13.09 30.52 -6.04
N VAL A 25 12.44 29.54 -5.41
CA VAL A 25 12.93 28.16 -5.29
C VAL A 25 12.47 27.35 -6.53
N PRO A 26 13.33 26.52 -7.15
CA PRO A 26 12.93 25.65 -8.25
C PRO A 26 11.83 24.65 -7.83
N ASP A 27 10.85 24.44 -8.71
CA ASP A 27 9.60 23.69 -8.50
C ASP A 27 9.81 22.31 -7.83
N GLN A 28 10.91 21.63 -8.18
CA GLN A 28 11.28 20.30 -7.66
C GLN A 28 11.59 20.25 -6.15
N HIS A 29 11.86 21.39 -5.50
CA HIS A 29 12.12 21.44 -4.06
C HIS A 29 10.94 22.01 -3.25
N ALA A 30 9.88 22.49 -3.90
CA ALA A 30 8.74 23.09 -3.22
C ALA A 30 7.85 22.01 -2.58
N ASP A 31 7.68 20.86 -3.23
CA ASP A 31 6.89 19.75 -2.71
C ASP A 31 7.59 19.03 -1.55
N ASP A 32 8.90 18.79 -1.65
CA ASP A 32 9.71 18.23 -0.56
C ASP A 32 9.76 19.19 0.65
N ALA A 33 9.94 20.50 0.41
CA ALA A 33 9.94 21.48 1.47
C ALA A 33 8.56 21.64 2.14
N ALA A 34 7.48 21.59 1.37
CA ALA A 34 6.12 21.65 1.91
C ALA A 34 5.78 20.40 2.75
N ASN A 35 6.17 19.21 2.28
CA ASN A 35 6.01 17.96 3.03
C ASN A 35 6.87 17.95 4.31
N ALA A 36 8.13 18.41 4.23
CA ALA A 36 9.03 18.51 5.38
C ALA A 36 8.59 19.55 6.41
N GLU A 37 7.98 20.67 5.99
CA GLU A 37 7.44 21.70 6.89
C GLU A 37 6.22 21.18 7.65
N LEU A 38 5.30 20.50 6.96
CA LEU A 38 4.09 19.94 7.57
C LEU A 38 4.38 18.78 8.54
N GLN A 39 5.49 18.07 8.33
CA GLN A 39 5.95 16.99 9.20
C GLN A 39 6.82 17.46 10.38
N ARG A 40 7.28 18.73 10.40
CA ARG A 40 8.17 19.24 11.46
C ARG A 40 7.45 19.47 12.80
N ASP A 41 6.16 19.77 12.74
CA ASP A 41 5.30 20.05 13.91
C ASP A 41 4.33 18.92 14.27
N ASN A 42 4.32 17.82 13.51
CA ASN A 42 3.53 16.61 13.79
C ASN A 42 4.38 15.34 13.59
N PRO A 43 5.37 15.10 14.46
CA PRO A 43 6.22 13.92 14.36
C PRO A 43 5.38 12.64 14.53
N PRO A 44 5.74 11.53 13.86
CA PRO A 44 5.08 10.25 14.08
C PRO A 44 5.12 9.91 15.57
N VAL A 45 3.96 9.53 16.12
CA VAL A 45 3.82 9.16 17.53
C VAL A 45 4.77 8.01 17.82
N PRO A 46 5.79 8.17 18.69
CA PRO A 46 6.66 7.06 19.05
C PRO A 46 5.84 6.03 19.82
N LEU A 47 5.91 4.75 19.42
CA LEU A 47 5.43 3.65 20.27
C LEU A 47 6.20 3.70 21.61
N GLY A 48 5.51 4.07 22.69
CA GLY A 48 6.06 4.06 24.03
C GLY A 48 6.33 2.65 24.55
N ASP A 49 7.39 2.53 25.36
CA ASP A 49 7.94 1.31 25.98
C ASP A 49 6.89 0.34 26.59
N PRO A 50 7.04 -1.00 26.41
CA PRO A 50 6.16 -2.00 26.99
C PRO A 50 6.58 -2.32 28.43
N ALA A 51 6.33 -1.39 29.37
CA ALA A 51 6.69 -1.65 30.76
C ALA A 51 5.78 -0.98 31.80
N ARG A 52 4.45 -0.96 31.61
CA ARG A 52 3.50 -0.72 32.71
C ARG A 52 2.14 -1.38 32.49
N ALA A 53 2.02 -2.65 32.88
CA ALA A 53 0.75 -3.25 33.28
C ALA A 53 1.00 -4.38 34.29
N ALA A 54 1.53 -4.03 35.46
CA ALA A 54 1.42 -4.87 36.65
C ALA A 54 0.26 -4.33 37.50
N GLY A 55 -0.82 -5.10 37.59
CA GLY A 55 -2.00 -4.86 38.44
C GLY A 55 -2.51 -6.19 39.02
N PRO A 56 -3.18 -6.18 40.17
CA PRO A 56 -2.83 -7.07 41.28
C PRO A 56 -3.59 -8.41 41.34
N THR A 57 -2.98 -9.36 42.04
CA THR A 57 -3.53 -10.65 42.45
C THR A 57 -4.77 -10.49 43.35
N GLY A 58 -5.88 -11.12 42.98
CA GLY A 58 -7.09 -11.26 43.80
C GLY A 58 -7.68 -12.67 43.68
N ARG A 59 -7.97 -13.29 44.82
CA ARG A 59 -8.37 -14.69 45.00
C ARG A 59 -9.85 -14.78 45.39
N GLY A 60 -10.59 -15.70 44.76
CA GLY A 60 -11.75 -16.39 45.35
C GLY A 60 -13.15 -15.83 45.03
N GLY A 61 -14.07 -16.73 44.69
CA GLY A 61 -15.52 -16.46 44.72
C GLY A 61 -16.30 -17.09 43.56
N ASP A 62 -16.80 -18.29 43.81
CA ASP A 62 -17.83 -19.04 43.12
C ASP A 62 -19.16 -18.28 42.91
N SER A 63 -19.74 -18.36 41.69
CA SER A 63 -21.19 -18.52 41.47
C SER A 63 -21.54 -18.71 39.99
N ARG A 64 -22.44 -19.66 39.75
CA ARG A 64 -23.10 -19.98 38.47
C ARG A 64 -24.02 -18.85 38.01
N GLY A 65 -24.02 -18.53 36.72
CA GLY A 65 -25.11 -17.78 36.08
C GLY A 65 -24.78 -17.19 34.71
N ASP A 66 -25.41 -17.75 33.69
CA ASP A 66 -25.72 -17.20 32.35
C ASP A 66 -24.68 -17.30 31.20
N PRO A 67 -25.08 -17.83 30.02
CA PRO A 67 -24.25 -17.82 28.81
C PRO A 67 -24.67 -16.65 27.91
N GLY A 68 -23.77 -15.71 27.71
CA GLY A 68 -24.01 -14.62 26.77
C GLY A 68 -23.03 -13.49 26.96
N LEU A 69 -21.78 -13.70 26.53
CA LEU A 69 -20.86 -12.61 26.27
C LEU A 69 -20.06 -12.96 25.02
N ASP A 70 -20.42 -12.21 23.98
CA ASP A 70 -19.52 -11.65 22.99
C ASP A 70 -18.77 -12.65 22.10
N ASP A 71 -19.27 -12.72 20.86
CA ASP A 71 -18.48 -13.00 19.66
C ASP A 71 -17.02 -12.53 19.85
N PRO A 72 -16.00 -13.35 19.54
CA PRO A 72 -14.73 -12.78 19.18
C PRO A 72 -15.00 -12.03 17.88
N GLN A 73 -15.26 -10.73 17.99
CA GLN A 73 -15.33 -9.81 16.88
C GLN A 73 -14.10 -10.09 16.02
N ALA A 74 -14.34 -10.72 14.87
CA ALA A 74 -13.30 -11.07 13.92
C ALA A 74 -12.43 -9.82 13.74
N ALA A 75 -11.15 -9.93 14.08
CA ALA A 75 -10.18 -8.92 13.74
C ALA A 75 -10.35 -8.58 12.25
N PRO A 76 -10.22 -7.30 11.84
CA PRO A 76 -10.47 -6.92 10.46
C PRO A 76 -9.68 -7.84 9.54
N SER A 77 -10.40 -8.58 8.69
CA SER A 77 -9.89 -9.55 7.73
C SER A 77 -9.26 -8.84 6.53
N GLY A 78 -8.24 -8.03 6.80
CA GLY A 78 -7.57 -7.22 5.80
C GLY A 78 -6.13 -6.93 6.19
N VAL A 79 -5.22 -7.15 5.23
CA VAL A 79 -3.85 -6.66 5.33
C VAL A 79 -3.85 -5.17 5.05
N VAL A 80 -3.13 -4.40 5.86
CA VAL A 80 -2.90 -2.98 5.55
C VAL A 80 -1.83 -2.92 4.47
N LEU A 81 -2.18 -2.42 3.29
CA LEU A 81 -1.24 -2.12 2.20
C LEU A 81 -1.10 -0.60 2.09
N ARG A 82 0.13 -0.09 2.03
CA ARG A 82 0.43 1.34 1.96
C ARG A 82 1.67 1.62 1.13
N SER A 83 1.88 2.89 0.80
CA SER A 83 3.10 3.38 0.17
C SER A 83 3.61 4.60 0.95
N THR A 84 4.93 4.78 1.00
CA THR A 84 5.54 6.04 1.49
C THR A 84 5.45 7.15 0.44
N ALA A 85 5.19 6.79 -0.83
CA ALA A 85 5.15 7.72 -1.95
C ALA A 85 3.80 8.41 -2.13
N PHE A 86 2.70 7.74 -1.77
CA PHE A 86 1.35 8.27 -1.88
C PHE A 86 0.41 7.59 -0.88
N SER A 87 -0.66 8.29 -0.50
CA SER A 87 -1.74 7.76 0.31
C SER A 87 -2.86 7.20 -0.56
N ASP A 88 -3.75 6.40 0.05
CA ASP A 88 -4.89 5.83 -0.67
C ASP A 88 -5.76 6.91 -1.34
N HIS A 89 -6.14 6.65 -2.58
CA HIS A 89 -6.84 7.52 -3.51
C HIS A 89 -6.16 8.87 -3.84
N THR A 90 -4.89 9.05 -3.50
CA THR A 90 -4.12 10.27 -3.83
C THR A 90 -3.27 10.10 -5.10
N LEU A 91 -2.65 11.19 -5.55
CA LEU A 91 -1.83 11.18 -6.76
C LEU A 91 -0.53 10.39 -6.57
N ILE A 92 -0.25 9.48 -7.51
CA ILE A 92 1.04 8.81 -7.65
C ILE A 92 2.04 9.84 -8.19
N PRO A 93 3.23 10.01 -7.58
CA PRO A 93 4.26 10.91 -8.11
C PRO A 93 4.75 10.52 -9.51
N GLU A 94 5.16 11.50 -10.30
CA GLU A 94 5.55 11.33 -11.71
C GLU A 94 6.72 10.35 -11.91
N GLN A 95 7.61 10.22 -10.92
CA GLN A 95 8.73 9.27 -11.01
C GLN A 95 8.30 7.81 -11.22
N TYR A 96 7.10 7.43 -10.77
CA TYR A 96 6.57 6.07 -10.93
C TYR A 96 5.80 5.88 -12.25
N ALA A 97 5.53 6.96 -12.97
CA ALA A 97 4.88 6.94 -14.27
C ALA A 97 5.90 6.68 -15.39
N GLN A 98 5.42 6.16 -16.52
CA GLN A 98 6.27 5.75 -17.64
C GLN A 98 7.05 6.95 -18.24
N ALA A 99 6.49 8.15 -18.18
CA ALA A 99 7.13 9.38 -18.69
C ALA A 99 8.14 10.01 -17.72
N GLY A 100 8.15 9.60 -16.44
CA GLY A 100 9.06 10.11 -15.42
C GLY A 100 10.27 9.20 -15.27
N GLY A 101 10.20 8.25 -14.35
CA GLY A 101 11.27 7.29 -14.06
C GLY A 101 10.93 5.83 -14.35
N ASP A 102 9.64 5.51 -14.49
CA ASP A 102 9.13 4.15 -14.68
C ASP A 102 9.64 3.15 -13.60
N ILE A 103 9.84 3.63 -12.38
CA ILE A 103 10.21 2.80 -11.23
C ILE A 103 8.94 2.36 -10.48
N PRO A 104 8.91 1.15 -9.87
CA PRO A 104 7.76 0.73 -9.08
C PRO A 104 7.64 1.57 -7.79
N PRO A 105 6.41 1.92 -7.36
CA PRO A 105 6.23 2.59 -6.08
C PRO A 105 6.64 1.71 -4.90
N PRO A 106 7.26 2.27 -3.85
CA PRO A 106 7.55 1.50 -2.65
C PRO A 106 6.24 1.10 -1.99
N LEU A 107 6.08 -0.19 -1.71
CA LEU A 107 4.91 -0.73 -1.04
C LEU A 107 5.31 -1.39 0.26
N GLU A 108 4.51 -1.19 1.29
CA GLU A 108 4.65 -1.83 2.59
C GLU A 108 3.33 -2.45 2.99
N TRP A 109 3.41 -3.57 3.70
CA TRP A 109 2.24 -4.18 4.29
C TRP A 109 2.43 -4.57 5.75
N ALA A 110 1.33 -4.51 6.50
CA ALA A 110 1.28 -4.80 7.92
C ALA A 110 -0.03 -5.48 8.30
N GLN A 111 -0.12 -5.97 9.54
CA GLN A 111 -1.29 -6.70 10.04
C GLN A 111 -1.59 -7.97 9.22
N VAL A 112 -0.53 -8.64 8.77
CA VAL A 112 -0.62 -9.91 8.06
C VAL A 112 -1.03 -11.01 9.04
N PRO A 113 -2.09 -11.80 8.76
CA PRO A 113 -2.44 -12.94 9.59
C PRO A 113 -1.40 -14.06 9.50
N ASP A 114 -1.33 -14.90 10.52
CA ASP A 114 -0.45 -16.08 10.51
C ASP A 114 -0.86 -17.08 9.40
N GLY A 115 0.08 -17.96 9.02
CA GLY A 115 -0.17 -19.02 8.03
C GLY A 115 0.12 -18.65 6.58
N VAL A 116 0.81 -17.52 6.34
CA VAL A 116 1.26 -17.15 5.00
C VAL A 116 2.34 -18.10 4.51
N ALA A 117 2.14 -18.68 3.32
CA ALA A 117 3.17 -19.37 2.58
C ALA A 117 3.80 -18.47 1.50
N GLU A 118 2.98 -17.66 0.83
CA GLU A 118 3.39 -16.78 -0.27
C GLU A 118 2.53 -15.51 -0.28
N PHE A 119 3.10 -14.39 -0.72
CA PHE A 119 2.32 -13.26 -1.21
C PHE A 119 2.40 -13.16 -2.74
N ALA A 120 1.32 -12.67 -3.34
CA ALA A 120 1.30 -12.21 -4.73
C ALA A 120 0.81 -10.77 -4.76
N LEU A 121 1.42 -9.94 -5.60
CA LEU A 121 1.05 -8.55 -5.80
C LEU A 121 0.73 -8.33 -7.28
N TYR A 122 -0.34 -7.58 -7.55
CA TYR A 122 -0.57 -7.03 -8.88
C TYR A 122 -1.18 -5.64 -8.81
N CYS A 123 -1.02 -4.89 -9.90
CA CYS A 123 -1.60 -3.56 -10.08
C CYS A 123 -2.39 -3.51 -11.39
N GLU A 124 -3.60 -2.99 -11.32
CA GLU A 124 -4.49 -2.81 -12.48
C GLU A 124 -4.98 -1.37 -12.57
N ASP A 125 -5.11 -0.85 -13.78
CA ASP A 125 -5.85 0.38 -14.05
C ASP A 125 -7.33 0.04 -14.26
N ILE A 126 -8.14 0.32 -13.24
CA ILE A 126 -9.58 0.00 -13.24
C ILE A 126 -10.40 0.93 -14.14
N ASP A 127 -9.78 1.99 -14.67
CA ASP A 127 -10.39 2.91 -15.62
C ASP A 127 -9.99 2.56 -17.08
N ALA A 128 -9.05 1.63 -17.27
CA ALA A 128 -8.58 1.15 -18.58
C ALA A 128 -8.84 -0.36 -18.80
N ASN A 129 -10.06 -0.83 -18.50
CA ASN A 129 -10.45 -2.25 -18.65
C ASN A 129 -9.54 -3.22 -17.85
N ASP A 130 -9.25 -2.86 -16.60
CA ASP A 130 -8.37 -3.58 -15.69
C ASP A 130 -6.96 -3.85 -16.29
N PHE A 131 -6.42 -2.88 -17.06
CA PHE A 131 -5.09 -2.99 -17.68
C PHE A 131 -4.01 -3.27 -16.62
N VAL A 132 -3.24 -4.34 -16.81
CA VAL A 132 -2.27 -4.82 -15.83
C VAL A 132 -0.96 -4.05 -15.94
N HIS A 133 -0.63 -3.30 -14.89
CA HIS A 133 0.60 -2.53 -14.75
C HIS A 133 1.70 -3.27 -14.00
N TRP A 134 1.35 -4.23 -13.14
CA TRP A 134 2.35 -4.96 -12.36
C TRP A 134 1.87 -6.35 -12.00
N VAL A 135 2.76 -7.33 -12.06
CA VAL A 135 2.57 -8.67 -11.48
C VAL A 135 3.86 -9.11 -10.81
N VAL A 136 3.75 -9.58 -9.56
CA VAL A 136 4.82 -10.20 -8.80
C VAL A 136 4.25 -11.39 -8.01
N THR A 137 4.85 -12.56 -8.16
CA THR A 137 4.49 -13.79 -7.44
C THR A 137 5.67 -14.31 -6.64
N GLY A 138 5.49 -15.37 -5.84
CA GLY A 138 6.59 -15.98 -5.09
C GLY A 138 7.17 -15.12 -3.98
N ILE A 139 6.49 -14.05 -3.56
CA ILE A 139 7.01 -13.14 -2.54
C ILE A 139 7.04 -13.91 -1.19
N PRO A 140 8.20 -14.05 -0.54
CA PRO A 140 8.31 -14.83 0.70
C PRO A 140 7.45 -14.28 1.82
N ALA A 141 6.88 -15.15 2.66
CA ALA A 141 6.09 -14.79 3.83
C ALA A 141 6.83 -13.89 4.85
N SER A 142 8.16 -13.90 4.87
CA SER A 142 8.99 -13.02 5.70
C SER A 142 9.13 -11.59 5.18
N THR A 143 8.61 -11.31 3.98
CA THR A 143 8.68 -9.99 3.33
C THR A 143 7.57 -9.09 3.86
N SER A 144 7.88 -7.82 4.12
CA SER A 144 6.93 -6.80 4.59
C SER A 144 6.75 -5.62 3.62
N GLY A 145 7.36 -5.68 2.43
CA GLY A 145 7.29 -4.63 1.43
C GLY A 145 8.07 -4.94 0.15
N LEU A 146 7.82 -4.15 -0.89
CA LEU A 146 8.61 -4.09 -2.12
C LEU A 146 9.20 -2.67 -2.25
N GLY A 147 10.50 -2.61 -2.56
CA GLY A 147 11.19 -1.34 -2.80
C GLY A 147 11.24 -0.96 -4.28
N GLU A 148 11.78 0.23 -4.54
CA GLU A 148 11.90 0.83 -5.88
C GLU A 148 12.93 0.09 -6.78
N ASP A 149 13.93 -0.56 -6.17
CA ASP A 149 15.15 -0.94 -6.91
C ASP A 149 15.22 -2.43 -7.29
N ARG A 150 14.68 -3.31 -6.43
CA ARG A 150 14.84 -4.76 -6.57
C ARG A 150 13.74 -5.52 -5.85
N LEU A 151 13.25 -6.56 -6.50
CA LEU A 151 12.40 -7.56 -5.87
C LEU A 151 13.18 -8.39 -4.82
N PRO A 152 12.53 -8.77 -3.71
CA PRO A 152 13.14 -9.62 -2.70
C PRO A 152 13.51 -10.99 -3.29
N ASP A 153 14.49 -11.67 -2.69
CA ASP A 153 14.90 -13.00 -3.15
C ASP A 153 13.72 -13.98 -3.09
N GLY A 154 13.45 -14.67 -4.20
CA GLY A 154 12.32 -15.57 -4.35
C GLY A 154 11.09 -14.96 -5.04
N ALA A 155 10.95 -13.62 -5.05
CA ALA A 155 9.90 -12.97 -5.82
C ALA A 155 10.20 -13.02 -7.32
N ILE A 156 9.16 -13.30 -8.11
CA ILE A 156 9.23 -13.54 -9.55
C ILE A 156 8.37 -12.48 -10.26
N PRO A 157 8.93 -11.68 -11.18
CA PRO A 157 8.14 -10.75 -11.97
C PRO A 157 7.28 -11.51 -12.99
N GLY A 158 5.99 -11.16 -13.05
CA GLY A 158 5.06 -11.65 -14.06
C GLY A 158 4.94 -10.71 -15.25
N ARG A 159 4.11 -11.08 -16.23
CA ARG A 159 3.87 -10.33 -17.46
C ARG A 159 2.81 -9.24 -17.25
N ASN A 160 3.13 -8.02 -17.68
CA ASN A 160 2.20 -6.90 -17.73
C ASN A 160 1.59 -6.74 -19.14
N ASP A 161 0.53 -5.93 -19.25
CA ASP A 161 -0.20 -5.74 -20.52
C ASP A 161 0.56 -4.85 -21.53
N ASP A 162 1.62 -4.17 -21.09
CA ASP A 162 2.58 -3.46 -21.95
C ASP A 162 3.58 -4.44 -22.63
N GLY A 163 3.46 -5.74 -22.34
CA GLY A 163 4.24 -6.82 -22.95
C GLY A 163 5.58 -7.09 -22.27
N GLY A 164 5.92 -6.35 -21.22
CA GLY A 164 7.12 -6.50 -20.39
C GLY A 164 6.92 -7.40 -19.18
N LEU A 165 7.99 -7.53 -18.40
CA LEU A 165 7.99 -8.20 -17.10
C LEU A 165 8.04 -7.16 -15.97
N GLY A 166 7.24 -7.35 -14.93
CA GLY A 166 7.23 -6.47 -13.76
C GLY A 166 6.43 -5.19 -13.97
N TRP A 167 6.91 -4.09 -13.41
CA TRP A 167 6.23 -2.80 -13.40
C TRP A 167 6.27 -2.13 -14.79
N SER A 168 5.13 -1.63 -15.24
CA SER A 168 4.99 -0.63 -16.30
C SER A 168 4.15 0.49 -15.71
N GLY A 169 4.70 1.69 -15.62
CA GLY A 169 4.11 2.81 -14.92
C GLY A 169 2.87 3.38 -15.59
N PRO A 170 2.06 4.18 -14.86
CA PRO A 170 0.94 4.93 -15.42
C PRO A 170 1.31 5.70 -16.70
N HIS A 171 0.48 5.55 -17.73
CA HIS A 171 0.53 6.36 -18.95
C HIS A 171 -0.88 6.62 -19.50
N PRO A 172 -1.77 7.28 -18.74
CA PRO A 172 -3.12 7.56 -19.20
C PRO A 172 -3.10 8.56 -20.37
N PRO A 173 -4.13 8.57 -21.23
CA PRO A 173 -4.27 9.57 -22.28
C PRO A 173 -4.26 11.00 -21.71
N ILE A 174 -3.69 11.92 -22.49
CA ILE A 174 -3.61 13.33 -22.09
C ILE A 174 -5.02 13.93 -22.07
N GLY A 175 -5.36 14.60 -20.95
CA GLY A 175 -6.65 15.29 -20.78
C GLY A 175 -7.80 14.41 -20.30
N ASP A 176 -7.58 13.12 -20.05
CA ASP A 176 -8.53 12.26 -19.34
C ASP A 176 -8.54 12.60 -17.84
N ASP A 177 -9.64 12.27 -17.16
CA ASP A 177 -9.69 12.31 -15.70
C ASP A 177 -8.59 11.41 -15.12
N PRO A 178 -7.97 11.73 -13.96
CA PRO A 178 -6.95 10.87 -13.39
C PRO A 178 -7.45 9.44 -13.14
N HIS A 179 -6.88 8.49 -13.88
CA HIS A 179 -7.12 7.04 -13.79
C HIS A 179 -6.75 6.52 -12.41
N ARG A 180 -7.39 5.43 -11.99
CA ARG A 180 -7.20 4.76 -10.71
C ARG A 180 -6.41 3.47 -10.90
N TYR A 181 -5.26 3.40 -10.26
CA TYR A 181 -4.36 2.26 -10.25
C TYR A 181 -4.53 1.51 -8.93
N ARG A 182 -5.13 0.31 -8.99
CA ARG A 182 -5.46 -0.51 -7.83
C ARG A 182 -4.37 -1.57 -7.64
N PHE A 183 -3.58 -1.41 -6.58
CA PHE A 183 -2.65 -2.40 -6.09
C PHE A 183 -3.38 -3.39 -5.18
N ARG A 184 -3.21 -4.68 -5.42
CA ARG A 184 -3.77 -5.76 -4.62
C ARG A 184 -2.67 -6.71 -4.17
N LEU A 185 -2.53 -6.87 -2.86
CA LEU A 185 -1.67 -7.87 -2.24
C LEU A 185 -2.54 -9.04 -1.78
N LEU A 186 -2.26 -10.23 -2.28
CA LEU A 186 -2.90 -11.48 -1.88
C LEU A 186 -2.05 -12.16 -0.80
N VAL A 187 -2.72 -12.71 0.21
CA VAL A 187 -2.11 -13.56 1.24
C VAL A 187 -2.56 -14.99 1.02
N LEU A 188 -1.60 -15.88 0.79
CA LEU A 188 -1.85 -17.24 0.31
C LEU A 188 -1.35 -18.27 1.31
N ASP A 189 -2.13 -19.33 1.51
CA ASP A 189 -1.79 -20.45 2.41
C ASP A 189 -0.85 -21.49 1.77
N GLN A 190 -0.60 -21.37 0.46
CA GLN A 190 0.34 -22.18 -0.28
C GLN A 190 1.03 -21.37 -1.40
N PRO A 191 2.20 -21.82 -1.89
CA PRO A 191 2.84 -21.21 -3.04
C PRO A 191 2.03 -21.40 -4.34
N LEU A 192 2.03 -20.41 -5.23
CA LEU A 192 1.30 -20.51 -6.50
C LEU A 192 2.04 -21.37 -7.55
N HIS A 193 3.35 -21.57 -7.36
CA HIS A 193 4.22 -22.30 -8.30
C HIS A 193 4.19 -21.73 -9.73
N LEU A 194 4.00 -20.42 -9.84
CA LEU A 194 4.04 -19.70 -11.11
C LEU A 194 5.49 -19.30 -11.45
N GLY A 195 5.83 -19.38 -12.73
CA GLY A 195 7.13 -18.95 -13.24
C GLY A 195 7.16 -17.50 -13.68
N GLU A 196 8.26 -17.13 -14.33
CA GLU A 196 8.33 -15.90 -15.13
C GLU A 196 7.20 -15.91 -16.18
N ASP A 197 6.79 -14.72 -16.65
CA ASP A 197 5.68 -14.52 -17.59
C ASP A 197 4.25 -14.80 -17.06
N ALA A 198 4.09 -15.17 -15.79
CA ALA A 198 2.76 -15.35 -15.20
C ALA A 198 1.89 -14.08 -15.34
N THR A 199 0.64 -14.25 -15.77
CA THR A 199 -0.32 -13.15 -15.92
C THR A 199 -1.18 -12.99 -14.67
N VAL A 200 -1.88 -11.87 -14.52
CA VAL A 200 -2.90 -11.70 -13.45
C VAL A 200 -3.98 -12.79 -13.53
N ALA A 201 -4.33 -13.25 -14.73
CA ALA A 201 -5.27 -14.35 -14.90
C ALA A 201 -4.75 -15.67 -14.31
N ASP A 202 -3.47 -15.98 -14.51
CA ASP A 202 -2.82 -17.16 -13.91
C ASP A 202 -2.77 -17.03 -12.38
N VAL A 203 -2.45 -15.85 -11.86
CA VAL A 203 -2.47 -15.56 -10.42
C VAL A 203 -3.87 -15.80 -9.85
N HIS A 204 -4.91 -15.28 -10.49
CA HIS A 204 -6.29 -15.51 -10.04
C HIS A 204 -6.68 -16.98 -10.06
N ALA A 205 -6.32 -17.71 -11.12
CA ALA A 205 -6.61 -19.13 -11.24
C ALA A 205 -5.89 -19.94 -10.15
N ALA A 206 -4.61 -19.67 -9.89
CA ALA A 206 -3.81 -20.38 -8.92
C ALA A 206 -4.16 -20.01 -7.46
N ALA A 207 -4.55 -18.76 -7.20
CA ALA A 207 -4.94 -18.30 -5.87
C ALA A 207 -6.35 -18.76 -5.45
N GLY A 208 -7.14 -19.28 -6.39
CA GLY A 208 -8.50 -19.72 -6.13
C GLY A 208 -8.58 -20.78 -5.03
N GLY A 209 -9.22 -20.44 -3.90
CA GLY A 209 -9.37 -21.32 -2.74
C GLY A 209 -8.18 -21.31 -1.76
N HIS A 210 -7.13 -20.54 -2.05
CA HIS A 210 -5.90 -20.43 -1.26
C HIS A 210 -5.65 -19.03 -0.71
N GLU A 211 -6.31 -18.02 -1.27
CA GLU A 211 -6.35 -16.68 -0.72
C GLU A 211 -7.23 -16.63 0.53
N PHE A 212 -6.65 -16.23 1.66
CA PHE A 212 -7.38 -16.09 2.92
C PHE A 212 -7.39 -14.66 3.47
N ALA A 213 -6.58 -13.75 2.92
CA ALA A 213 -6.63 -12.32 3.20
C ALA A 213 -6.10 -11.51 2.01
N ARG A 214 -6.43 -10.22 1.98
CA ARG A 214 -5.90 -9.27 0.99
C ARG A 214 -5.69 -7.88 1.56
N GLY A 215 -4.77 -7.14 0.93
CA GLY A 215 -4.62 -5.70 1.10
C GLY A 215 -4.88 -4.97 -0.21
N THR A 216 -5.42 -3.75 -0.14
CA THR A 216 -5.69 -2.92 -1.32
C THR A 216 -5.21 -1.50 -1.08
N LEU A 217 -4.57 -0.91 -2.10
CA LEU A 217 -4.19 0.49 -2.15
C LEU A 217 -4.52 1.02 -3.54
N VAL A 218 -5.13 2.20 -3.62
CA VAL A 218 -5.45 2.83 -4.91
C VAL A 218 -4.65 4.11 -5.04
N GLY A 219 -3.86 4.24 -6.09
CA GLY A 219 -3.24 5.50 -6.49
C GLY A 219 -3.99 6.12 -7.68
N ARG A 220 -3.82 7.42 -7.90
CA ARG A 220 -4.39 8.12 -9.06
C ARG A 220 -3.29 8.75 -9.90
N PHE A 221 -3.43 8.75 -11.22
CA PHE A 221 -2.49 9.45 -12.08
C PHE A 221 -3.21 10.01 -13.31
N GLY A 222 -2.81 11.20 -13.76
CA GLY A 222 -3.37 11.89 -14.92
C GLY A 222 -2.33 12.83 -15.54
N ARG A 223 -2.52 13.22 -16.80
CA ARG A 223 -1.58 14.06 -17.58
C ARG A 223 -2.29 15.15 -18.35
#